data_AF-A0A9E5ZNP0-F1
#
_entry.id   AF-A0A9E5ZNP0-F1
#
_cell.length_a   1.000
_cell.length_b   1.000
_cell.length_c   1.000
_cell.angle_alpha   90.00
_cell.angle_beta   90.00
_cell.angle_gamma   90.00
#
_symmetry.space_group_name_H-M   'P 1'
#
loop_
_entity.id
_entity.type
_entity.pdbx_description
1 polymer ?
#
loop_
_entity_poly.entity_id
_entity_poly.type
_entity_poly.pdbx_seq_one_letter_code
_entity_poly.pdbx_strand_id
1 'polypeptide(L)'
;MSYDNETHYSALLLAIKSGYNLIDTATNYQGRKSEDLIGRLIFNYPYFSDKLFIISKVGYIPSKNKISNEIKLFLSSNSTSN
;
A
#
# COMPACT_ATOMS: atom_id res chain seq x y z
N MET A 1 4.35 4.00 -6.78
CA MET A 1 5.05 2.82 -6.23
C MET A 1 4.20 1.58 -6.51
N SER A 2 4.79 0.55 -7.10
CA SER A 2 4.13 -0.70 -7.46
C SER A 2 5.07 -1.85 -7.12
N TYR A 3 4.56 -2.87 -6.43
CA TYR A 3 5.26 -4.08 -6.02
C TYR A 3 5.99 -4.80 -7.17
N ASP A 4 5.38 -4.86 -8.35
CA ASP A 4 5.88 -5.61 -9.51
C ASP A 4 7.00 -4.88 -10.28
N ASN A 5 7.47 -3.75 -9.75
CA ASN A 5 8.45 -2.91 -10.43
C ASN A 5 9.68 -2.74 -9.55
N GLU A 6 10.77 -3.38 -9.97
CA GLU A 6 12.06 -3.37 -9.27
C GLU A 6 12.70 -1.97 -9.19
N THR A 7 12.37 -1.04 -10.10
CA THR A 7 12.77 0.36 -9.98
C THR A 7 12.14 1.02 -8.77
N HIS A 8 10.86 0.75 -8.47
CA HIS A 8 10.22 1.27 -7.26
C HIS A 8 10.83 0.68 -5.99
N TYR A 9 11.16 -0.63 -6.00
CA TYR A 9 11.86 -1.28 -4.88
C TYR A 9 13.23 -0.63 -4.63
N SER A 10 14.02 -0.44 -5.70
CA SER A 10 15.35 0.16 -5.64
C SER A 10 15.31 1.60 -5.17
N ALA A 11 14.35 2.39 -5.65
CA ALA A 11 14.15 3.79 -5.24
C ALA A 11 13.76 3.90 -3.75
N LEU A 12 12.84 3.06 -3.28
CA LEU A 12 12.46 3.03 -1.87
C LEU A 12 13.64 2.63 -0.98
N LEU A 13 14.40 1.61 -1.37
CA LEU A 13 15.58 1.17 -0.63
C LEU A 13 16.66 2.26 -0.58
N LEU A 14 16.89 2.96 -1.69
CA LEU A 14 17.83 4.08 -1.75
C LEU A 14 17.40 5.20 -0.80
N ALA A 15 16.12 5.62 -0.85
CA ALA A 15 15.61 6.67 0.02
C ALA A 15 15.80 6.33 1.51
N ILE A 16 15.43 5.11 1.92
CA ILE A 16 15.60 4.67 3.31
C ILE A 16 17.09 4.67 3.71
N LYS A 17 17.98 4.16 2.84
CA LYS A 17 19.43 4.17 3.07
C LYS A 17 20.02 5.59 3.12
N SER A 18 19.40 6.55 2.44
CA SER A 18 19.76 7.96 2.48
C SER A 18 19.23 8.70 3.72
N GLY A 19 18.53 8.01 4.62
CA GLY A 19 18.05 8.57 5.90
C GLY A 19 16.62 9.10 5.87
N TYR A 20 15.88 8.94 4.77
CA TYR A 20 14.45 9.23 4.75
C TYR A 20 13.70 8.17 5.57
N ASN A 21 12.94 8.62 6.57
CA ASN A 21 12.22 7.74 7.48
C ASN A 21 10.69 7.83 7.39
N LEU A 22 10.15 8.82 6.70
CA LEU A 22 8.71 8.99 6.51
C LEU A 22 8.25 8.35 5.21
N ILE A 23 7.28 7.42 5.29
CA ILE A 23 6.65 6.79 4.13
C ILE A 23 5.15 7.07 4.14
N ASP A 24 4.67 7.68 3.06
CA ASP A 24 3.25 7.92 2.83
C ASP A 24 2.68 6.89 1.84
N THR A 25 1.59 6.23 2.20
CA THR A 25 0.93 5.24 1.35
C THR A 25 -0.59 5.25 1.56
N ALA A 26 -1.30 4.46 0.76
CA ALA A 26 -2.73 4.25 0.87
C ALA A 26 -3.14 2.93 0.22
N THR A 27 -4.22 2.30 0.69
CA THR A 27 -4.70 1.02 0.14
C THR A 27 -5.11 1.12 -1.33
N ASN A 28 -5.56 2.29 -1.79
CA ASN A 28 -5.91 2.51 -3.19
C ASN A 28 -4.70 2.78 -4.10
N TYR A 29 -3.49 2.97 -3.57
CA TYR A 29 -2.30 3.19 -4.38
C TYR A 29 -1.91 1.90 -5.09
N GLN A 30 -2.19 1.87 -6.40
CA GLN A 30 -1.97 0.72 -7.28
C GLN A 30 -2.71 -0.56 -6.81
N GLY A 31 -3.85 -0.41 -6.14
CA GLY A 31 -4.64 -1.53 -5.62
C GLY A 31 -3.85 -2.37 -4.62
N ARG A 32 -3.48 -1.77 -3.48
CA ARG A 32 -2.64 -2.34 -2.40
C ARG A 32 -1.16 -2.57 -2.74
N LYS A 33 -0.76 -2.61 -4.01
CA LYS A 33 0.64 -2.90 -4.42
C LYS A 33 1.68 -1.94 -3.84
N SER A 34 1.30 -0.72 -3.45
CA SER A 34 2.21 0.19 -2.74
C SER A 34 2.53 -0.30 -1.32
N GLU A 35 1.52 -0.75 -0.57
CA GLU A 35 1.67 -1.29 0.78
C GLU A 35 2.43 -2.63 0.75
N ASP A 36 2.12 -3.49 -0.23
CA ASP A 36 2.82 -4.76 -0.43
C ASP A 36 4.33 -4.55 -0.70
N LEU A 37 4.68 -3.50 -1.47
CA LEU A 37 6.08 -3.16 -1.75
C LEU A 37 6.85 -2.75 -0.48
N ILE A 38 6.23 -1.93 0.36
CA ILE A 38 6.79 -1.49 1.64
C ILE A 38 6.97 -2.72 2.56
N GLY A 39 5.95 -3.58 2.63
CA GLY A 39 6.00 -4.83 3.39
C GLY A 39 7.14 -5.75 2.95
N ARG A 40 7.31 -5.98 1.64
CA ARG A 40 8.43 -6.77 1.09
C ARG A 40 9.79 -6.19 1.45
N LEU A 41 9.94 -4.86 1.45
CA LEU A 41 11.19 -4.23 1.83
C LEU A 41 11.49 -4.43 3.32
N ILE A 42 10.52 -4.21 4.20
CA ILE A 42 10.69 -4.41 5.65
C ILE A 42 10.97 -5.88 5.97
N PHE A 43 10.31 -6.81 5.29
CA PHE A 43 10.55 -8.25 5.43
C PHE A 43 12.00 -8.62 5.06
N ASN A 44 12.52 -8.09 3.95
CA ASN A 44 13.89 -8.33 3.51
C ASN A 44 14.95 -7.58 4.34
N TYR A 45 14.56 -6.48 5.01
CA TYR A 45 15.44 -5.62 5.79
C TYR A 45 14.81 -5.26 7.15
N PRO A 46 14.68 -6.22 8.08
CA PRO A 46 13.91 -6.04 9.32
C PRO A 46 14.48 -4.95 10.25
N TYR A 47 15.78 -4.63 10.13
CA TYR A 47 16.45 -3.56 10.88
C TYR A 47 16.00 -2.13 10.52
N PHE A 48 15.10 -1.97 9.55
CA PHE A 48 14.42 -0.70 9.27
C PHE A 48 13.09 -0.55 10.02
N SER A 49 12.51 -1.63 10.55
CA SER A 49 11.14 -1.63 11.09
C SER A 49 10.91 -0.62 12.23
N ASP A 50 11.91 -0.40 13.07
CA ASP A 50 11.91 0.56 14.18
C ASP A 50 12.35 1.98 13.79
N LYS A 51 12.81 2.16 12.56
CA LYS A 51 13.34 3.43 12.04
C LYS A 51 12.39 4.14 11.08
N LEU A 52 11.32 3.47 10.66
CA LEU A 52 10.37 4.01 9.67
C LEU A 52 9.09 4.48 10.36
N PHE A 53 8.61 5.64 9.93
CA PHE A 53 7.29 6.16 10.25
C PHE A 53 6.39 6.02 9.02
N ILE A 54 5.37 5.16 9.10
CA ILE A 54 4.51 4.82 7.97
C ILE A 54 3.12 5.40 8.19
N ILE A 55 2.64 6.18 7.24
CA ILE A 55 1.28 6.71 7.20
C ILE A 55 0.53 5.96 6.11
N SER A 56 -0.50 5.19 6.48
CA SER A 56 -1.44 4.62 5.50
C SER A 56 -2.82 5.27 5.60
N LYS A 57 -3.48 5.40 4.44
CA LYS A 57 -4.78 6.04 4.28
C LYS A 57 -5.78 5.03 3.74
N VAL A 58 -6.97 5.03 4.32
CA VAL A 58 -8.10 4.19 3.94
C VAL A 58 -9.32 5.05 3.63
N GLY A 59 -10.39 4.44 3.11
CA GLY A 59 -11.67 5.12 2.86
C GLY A 59 -11.82 5.75 1.48
N TYR A 60 -10.83 5.58 0.58
CA TYR A 60 -11.03 5.89 -0.83
C TYR A 60 -11.98 4.86 -1.46
N ILE A 61 -13.19 5.31 -1.82
CA ILE A 61 -14.15 4.51 -2.58
C ILE A 61 -14.11 5.01 -4.03
N PRO A 62 -13.59 4.23 -4.98
CA PRO A 62 -13.64 4.60 -6.38
C PRO A 62 -15.10 4.71 -6.84
N SER A 63 -15.39 5.65 -7.75
CA SER A 63 -16.71 5.75 -8.40
C SER A 63 -17.18 4.38 -8.94
N LYS A 64 -18.50 4.14 -9.01
CA LYS A 64 -19.12 2.83 -9.36
C LYS A 64 -18.48 2.10 -10.56
N ASN A 65 -17.92 2.84 -11.52
CA ASN A 65 -17.31 2.31 -12.73
C ASN A 65 -15.84 1.86 -12.56
N LYS A 66 -15.22 2.09 -11.39
CA LYS A 66 -13.83 1.73 -11.05
C LYS A 66 -13.75 0.84 -9.80
N ILE A 67 -14.88 0.32 -9.32
CA ILE A 67 -14.91 -0.58 -8.17
C ILE A 67 -14.36 -1.94 -8.61
N SER A 68 -13.28 -2.38 -7.97
CA SER A 68 -12.74 -3.74 -8.16
C SER A 68 -13.78 -4.78 -7.74
N ASN A 69 -13.69 -5.99 -8.30
CA ASN A 69 -14.63 -7.06 -7.96
C ASN A 69 -14.63 -7.38 -6.46
N GLU A 70 -13.47 -7.27 -5.79
CA GLU A 70 -13.33 -7.45 -4.34
C GLU A 70 -14.18 -6.44 -3.54
N ILE A 71 -14.14 -5.15 -3.93
CA ILE A 71 -14.95 -4.12 -3.26
C ILE A 71 -16.44 -4.31 -3.61
N LYS A 72 -16.79 -4.73 -4.83
CA LYS A 72 -18.18 -5.07 -5.18
C LYS A 72 -18.71 -6.21 -4.30
N LEU A 73 -17.91 -7.27 -4.11
CA LEU A 73 -18.25 -8.39 -3.23
C LEU A 73 -18.47 -7.92 -1.80
N PHE A 74 -17.53 -7.16 -1.22
CA PHE A 74 -17.65 -6.61 0.14
C PHE A 74 -18.88 -5.70 0.33
N LEU A 75 -19.18 -4.84 -0.65
CA LEU A 75 -20.36 -3.98 -0.60
C LEU A 75 -21.67 -4.76 -0.75
N SER A 76 -21.68 -5.80 -1.59
CA SER A 76 -22.85 -6.66 -1.78
C SER A 76 -23.15 -7.52 -0.55
N SER A 77 -22.12 -8.08 0.10
CA SER A 77 -22.28 -8.94 1.29
C SER A 77 -22.80 -8.19 2.52
N ASN A 78 -22.61 -6.87 2.56
CA ASN A 78 -23.02 -6.01 3.67
C ASN A 78 -24.27 -5.16 3.35
N SER A 79 -24.90 -5.39 2.19
CA SER A 79 -26.13 -4.70 1.78
C SER A 79 -27.42 -5.45 2.11
N THR A 80 -27.34 -6.62 2.76
CA THR A 80 -28.49 -7.46 3.12
C THR A 80 -29.00 -7.26 4.56
N SER A 81 -28.93 -6.04 5.07
CA SER A 81 -29.59 -5.66 6.32
C SER A 81 -30.36 -4.36 6.13
N ASN A 82 -31.54 -4.48 5.52
CA ASN A 82 -32.67 -3.55 5.63
C ASN A 82 -33.93 -4.38 5.81
#